data_AF-A0A1D8P6H8-F1
#
_entry.id   AF-A0A1D8P6H8-F1
#
_cell.length_a   1.000
_cell.length_b   1.000
_cell.length_c   1.000
_cell.angle_alpha   90.00
_cell.angle_beta   90.00
_cell.angle_gamma   90.00
#
_symmetry.space_group_name_H-M   'P 1'
#
loop_
_entity.id
_entity.type
_entity.pdbx_description
1 polymer ?
#
loop_
_entity_poly.entity_id
_entity_poly.type
_entity_poly.pdbx_seq_one_letter_code
_entity_poly.pdbx_strand_id
1 'polypeptide(L)'
;MEENLIENWINTDEKLKDLIINIKLTKKTLIEKAEIAFEKLSEIYKIPRMPTDIVESIDDDDEFDEIPEQRSLFEEHALIKFLAHKNEDPLRIVLSAAFNLLNNYRVDLFQVAEKKFAKNIPERIGIGIKGEGFNGEVVFLQKGSKSWVELGCKIMRLMD
;
A
#
# COMPACT_ATOMS: atom_id res chain seq x y z
N MET A 1 -18.49 -12.69 -17.13
CA MET A 1 -17.12 -12.85 -16.63
C MET A 1 -16.76 -11.54 -15.99
N GLU A 2 -16.47 -11.51 -14.69
CA GLU A 2 -15.88 -10.32 -14.07
C GLU A 2 -14.55 -10.05 -14.77
N GLU A 3 -14.44 -8.89 -15.40
CA GLU A 3 -13.20 -8.44 -16.00
C GLU A 3 -12.22 -8.13 -14.88
N ASN A 4 -11.02 -8.72 -14.90
CA ASN A 4 -9.99 -8.42 -13.91
C ASN A 4 -9.60 -6.94 -14.07
N LEU A 5 -10.01 -6.10 -13.12
CA LEU A 5 -9.86 -4.65 -13.19
C LEU A 5 -8.41 -4.19 -13.43
N ILE A 6 -7.44 -4.93 -12.87
CA ILE A 6 -6.01 -4.64 -13.07
C ILE A 6 -5.58 -5.02 -14.49
N GLU A 7 -6.05 -6.14 -15.03
CA GLU A 7 -5.77 -6.51 -16.43
C GLU A 7 -6.41 -5.51 -17.40
N ASN A 8 -7.62 -5.07 -17.12
CA ASN A 8 -8.26 -4.02 -17.89
C ASN A 8 -7.42 -2.73 -17.85
N TRP A 9 -7.00 -2.29 -16.65
CA TRP A 9 -6.15 -1.11 -16.50
C TRP A 9 -4.85 -1.22 -17.32
N ILE A 10 -4.16 -2.37 -17.26
CA ILE A 10 -2.95 -2.63 -18.07
C ILE A 10 -3.25 -2.55 -19.57
N ASN A 11 -4.42 -3.01 -20.02
CA ASN A 11 -4.76 -3.04 -21.44
C ASN A 11 -5.21 -1.69 -21.98
N THR A 12 -5.82 -0.85 -21.15
CA THR A 12 -6.37 0.46 -21.54
C THR A 12 -5.40 1.62 -21.32
N ASP A 13 -4.46 1.50 -20.37
CA ASP A 13 -3.48 2.54 -20.09
C ASP A 13 -2.16 2.25 -20.83
N GLU A 14 -1.90 3.01 -21.89
CA GLU A 14 -0.71 2.83 -22.74
C GLU A 14 0.59 3.01 -21.97
N LYS A 15 0.66 3.98 -21.05
CA LYS A 15 1.88 4.23 -20.25
C LYS A 15 2.15 3.06 -19.30
N LEU A 16 1.11 2.53 -18.67
CA LEU A 16 1.23 1.33 -17.84
C LEU A 16 1.68 0.14 -18.68
N LYS A 17 1.01 -0.09 -19.81
CA LYS A 17 1.31 -1.20 -20.70
C LYS A 17 2.78 -1.20 -21.12
N ASP A 18 3.28 -0.05 -21.56
CA ASP A 18 4.67 0.13 -21.95
C ASP A 18 5.62 -0.10 -20.78
N LEU A 19 5.32 0.44 -19.59
CA LEU A 19 6.10 0.19 -18.39
C LEU A 19 6.21 -1.32 -18.10
N ILE A 20 5.09 -2.04 -18.14
CA ILE A 20 5.04 -3.48 -17.85
C ILE A 20 5.81 -4.29 -18.89
N ILE A 21 5.68 -3.95 -20.18
CA ILE A 21 6.46 -4.59 -21.25
C ILE A 21 7.95 -4.37 -20.99
N ASN A 22 8.37 -3.13 -20.73
CA ASN A 22 9.77 -2.78 -20.51
C ASN A 22 10.36 -3.51 -19.29
N ILE A 23 9.63 -3.55 -18.16
CA ILE A 23 10.05 -4.28 -16.96
C ILE A 23 10.17 -5.78 -17.26
N LYS A 24 9.20 -6.37 -17.96
CA LYS A 24 9.22 -7.81 -18.29
C LYS A 24 10.42 -8.21 -19.13
N LEU A 25 10.84 -7.35 -20.06
CA LEU A 25 12.01 -7.57 -20.93
C LEU A 25 13.35 -7.50 -20.19
N THR A 26 13.40 -6.96 -18.97
CA THR A 26 14.64 -6.96 -18.18
C THR A 26 15.02 -8.37 -17.69
N LYS A 27 16.34 -8.61 -17.52
CA LYS A 27 16.89 -9.85 -16.95
C LYS A 27 16.86 -9.89 -15.41
N LYS A 28 16.03 -9.06 -14.78
CA LYS A 28 15.93 -8.93 -13.32
C LYS A 28 15.03 -10.00 -12.71
N THR A 29 15.21 -10.25 -11.42
CA THR A 29 14.33 -11.12 -10.63
C THR A 29 12.92 -10.54 -10.52
N LEU A 30 11.94 -11.36 -10.12
CA LEU A 30 10.55 -10.89 -9.93
C LEU A 30 10.47 -9.76 -8.89
N ILE A 31 11.26 -9.85 -7.82
CA ILE A 31 11.31 -8.84 -6.76
C ILE A 31 11.88 -7.53 -7.29
N GLU A 32 13.03 -7.57 -7.97
CA GLU A 32 13.62 -6.36 -8.57
C GLU A 32 12.70 -5.72 -9.62
N LYS A 33 11.95 -6.53 -10.38
CA LYS A 33 10.95 -6.03 -11.34
C LYS A 33 9.80 -5.32 -10.64
N ALA A 34 9.32 -5.87 -9.53
CA ALA A 34 8.28 -5.26 -8.72
C ALA A 34 8.75 -3.96 -8.05
N GLU A 35 10.00 -3.92 -7.57
CA GLU A 35 10.61 -2.72 -7.00
C GLU A 35 10.73 -1.60 -8.05
N ILE A 36 11.14 -1.92 -9.28
CA ILE A 36 11.14 -0.95 -10.39
C ILE A 36 9.73 -0.44 -10.67
N ALA A 37 8.74 -1.34 -10.70
CA ALA A 37 7.35 -0.94 -10.90
C ALA A 37 6.86 -0.02 -9.79
N PHE A 38 7.18 -0.31 -8.53
CA PHE A 38 6.80 0.48 -7.37
C PHE A 38 7.26 1.93 -7.51
N GLU A 39 8.54 2.12 -7.83
CA GLU A 39 9.10 3.46 -8.03
C GLU A 39 8.49 4.17 -9.25
N LYS A 40 8.42 3.47 -10.39
CA LYS A 40 7.92 4.05 -11.64
C LYS A 40 6.44 4.42 -11.61
N LEU A 41 5.61 3.62 -10.94
CA LEU A 41 4.18 3.91 -10.81
C LEU A 41 3.95 5.17 -9.99
N SER A 42 4.72 5.38 -8.93
CA SER A 42 4.68 6.63 -8.16
C SER A 42 5.00 7.84 -9.04
N GLU A 43 6.04 7.77 -9.86
CA GLU A 43 6.41 8.84 -10.79
C GLU A 43 5.34 9.11 -11.86
N ILE A 44 4.86 8.06 -12.54
CA ILE A 44 3.93 8.18 -13.69
C ILE A 44 2.59 8.75 -13.25
N TYR A 45 2.07 8.27 -12.12
CA TYR A 45 0.73 8.60 -11.65
C TYR A 45 0.71 9.65 -10.55
N LYS A 46 1.88 10.15 -10.13
CA LYS A 46 2.03 11.15 -9.07
C LYS A 46 1.37 10.72 -7.75
N ILE A 47 1.38 9.43 -7.45
CA ILE A 47 0.89 8.91 -6.17
C ILE A 47 2.00 9.07 -5.11
N PRO A 48 1.68 9.50 -3.88
CA PRO A 48 2.67 9.64 -2.81
C PRO A 48 3.38 8.32 -2.57
N ARG A 49 4.72 8.29 -2.68
CA ARG A 49 5.47 7.04 -2.55
C ARG A 49 5.56 6.62 -1.09
N MET A 50 5.99 7.55 -0.25
CA MET A 50 6.15 7.40 1.20
C MET A 50 5.10 8.26 1.93
N PRO A 51 4.80 7.96 3.21
CA PRO A 51 3.91 8.80 4.01
C PRO A 51 4.36 10.27 4.10
N THR A 52 5.66 10.52 4.05
CA THR A 52 6.24 11.87 4.07
C THR A 52 6.00 12.68 2.80
N ASP A 53 5.59 12.03 1.70
CA ASP A 53 5.31 12.69 0.43
C ASP A 53 3.87 13.21 0.36
N ILE A 54 3.05 12.85 1.36
CA ILE A 54 1.68 13.31 1.54
C ILE A 54 1.76 14.76 2.01
N VAL A 55 1.34 15.68 1.14
CA VAL A 55 1.19 17.08 1.52
C VAL A 55 -0.17 17.21 2.20
N GLU A 56 -0.17 17.41 3.52
CA GLU A 56 -1.38 17.85 4.22
C GLU A 56 -1.73 19.23 3.66
N SER A 57 -2.79 19.30 2.85
CA SER A 57 -3.43 20.58 2.56
C SER A 57 -4.03 21.05 3.87
N ILE A 58 -3.31 21.93 4.56
CA ILE A 58 -3.87 22.81 5.58
C ILE A 58 -4.75 23.81 4.83
N ASP A 59 -5.88 23.35 4.33
CA ASP A 59 -6.97 24.26 4.01
C ASP A 59 -7.63 24.55 5.36
N ASP A 60 -7.23 25.68 5.94
CA ASP A 60 -7.76 26.31 7.17
C ASP A 60 -9.23 26.77 6.99
N ASP A 61 -10.02 26.10 6.15
CA ASP A 61 -11.42 26.44 5.94
C ASP A 61 -12.33 25.27 6.33
N ASP A 62 -13.12 25.56 7.36
CA ASP A 62 -14.22 24.78 7.92
C ASP A 62 -15.18 24.24 6.82
N GLU A 63 -14.93 23.03 6.33
CA GLU A 63 -15.97 22.15 5.78
C GLU A 63 -15.60 20.70 6.10
N PHE A 64 -16.44 20.05 6.92
CA PHE A 64 -16.36 18.64 7.31
C PHE A 64 -16.63 17.69 6.11
N ASP A 65 -16.08 17.97 4.94
CA ASP A 65 -16.01 16.99 3.88
C ASP A 65 -14.85 16.05 4.22
N GLU A 66 -15.17 14.75 4.29
CA GLU A 66 -14.22 13.66 4.57
C GLU A 66 -12.98 13.79 3.67
N ILE A 67 -11.94 14.47 4.14
CA ILE A 67 -10.63 14.43 3.50
C ILE A 67 -10.27 12.94 3.48
N PRO A 68 -10.18 12.29 2.31
CA PRO A 68 -9.84 10.88 2.26
C PRO A 68 -8.49 10.77 2.94
N GLU A 69 -8.44 10.03 4.05
CA GLU A 69 -7.24 9.82 4.84
C GLU A 69 -6.12 9.41 3.88
N GLN A 70 -5.24 10.35 3.52
CA GLN A 70 -4.35 10.15 2.38
C GLN A 70 -3.41 8.98 2.70
N ARG A 71 -3.16 8.14 1.71
CA ARG A 71 -2.34 6.93 1.83
C ARG A 71 -1.19 6.99 0.83
N SER A 72 -0.07 6.43 1.25
CA SER A 72 1.10 6.29 0.39
C SER A 72 1.11 4.91 -0.27
N LEU A 73 1.82 4.81 -1.41
CA LEU A 73 2.05 3.52 -2.07
C LEU A 73 2.79 2.56 -1.14
N PHE A 74 3.72 3.06 -0.32
CA PHE A 74 4.39 2.33 0.74
C PHE A 74 3.40 1.66 1.71
N GLU A 75 2.43 2.42 2.21
CA GLU A 75 1.43 1.94 3.15
C GLU A 75 0.55 0.87 2.52
N GLU A 76 -0.10 1.20 1.41
CA GLU A 76 -1.06 0.31 0.74
C GLU A 76 -0.37 -1.00 0.28
N HIS A 77 0.85 -0.89 -0.28
CA HIS A 77 1.64 -2.05 -0.70
C HIS A 77 1.98 -2.98 0.46
N ALA A 78 2.42 -2.44 1.61
CA ALA A 78 2.78 -3.26 2.76
C ALA A 78 1.55 -4.02 3.32
N LEU A 79 0.38 -3.39 3.32
CA LEU A 79 -0.87 -4.01 3.77
C LEU A 79 -1.32 -5.13 2.81
N ILE A 80 -1.33 -4.87 1.49
CA ILE A 80 -1.68 -5.90 0.49
C ILE A 80 -0.67 -7.06 0.53
N LYS A 81 0.63 -6.75 0.62
CA LYS A 81 1.70 -7.75 0.77
C LYS A 81 1.50 -8.61 2.02
N PHE A 82 1.09 -8.01 3.13
CA PHE A 82 0.78 -8.74 4.34
C PHE A 82 -0.40 -9.68 4.14
N LEU A 83 -1.43 -9.29 3.38
CA LEU A 83 -2.62 -10.11 3.08
C LEU A 83 -2.39 -11.19 2.01
N ALA A 84 -1.44 -10.99 1.10
CA ALA A 84 -1.14 -11.90 0.00
C ALA A 84 -0.68 -13.30 0.45
N HIS A 85 -0.79 -14.28 -0.46
CA HIS A 85 -0.16 -15.59 -0.31
C HIS A 85 1.35 -15.48 -0.47
N LYS A 86 2.12 -16.41 0.14
CA LYS A 86 3.60 -16.38 0.11
C LYS A 86 4.21 -16.42 -1.29
N ASN A 87 3.49 -16.98 -2.26
CA ASN A 87 3.95 -17.17 -3.64
C ASN A 87 3.23 -16.23 -4.63
N GLU A 88 2.53 -15.21 -4.12
CA GLU A 88 1.88 -14.21 -4.97
C GLU A 88 2.92 -13.45 -5.78
N ASP A 89 2.58 -13.08 -7.02
CA ASP A 89 3.47 -12.30 -7.88
C ASP A 89 3.69 -10.90 -7.25
N PRO A 90 4.93 -10.54 -6.87
CA PRO A 90 5.19 -9.24 -6.24
C PRO A 90 4.81 -8.06 -7.15
N LEU A 91 4.88 -8.21 -8.48
CA LEU A 91 4.45 -7.17 -9.41
C LEU A 91 2.94 -6.95 -9.32
N ARG A 92 2.16 -8.01 -9.16
CA ARG A 92 0.71 -7.92 -9.00
C ARG A 92 0.34 -7.20 -7.71
N ILE A 93 1.06 -7.43 -6.61
CA ILE A 93 0.86 -6.73 -5.32
C ILE A 93 1.08 -5.22 -5.50
N VAL A 94 2.17 -4.83 -6.17
CA VAL A 94 2.49 -3.43 -6.47
C VAL A 94 1.42 -2.77 -7.33
N LEU A 95 0.95 -3.46 -8.37
CA LEU A 95 -0.12 -2.97 -9.24
C LEU A 95 -1.44 -2.81 -8.49
N SER A 96 -1.79 -3.77 -7.63
CA SER A 96 -2.98 -3.65 -6.78
C SER A 96 -2.90 -2.42 -5.86
N ALA A 97 -1.74 -2.15 -5.27
CA ALA A 97 -1.56 -1.00 -4.39
C ALA A 97 -1.73 0.33 -5.14
N ALA A 98 -1.08 0.47 -6.30
CA ALA A 98 -1.23 1.66 -7.12
C ALA A 98 -2.67 1.83 -7.63
N PHE A 99 -3.31 0.73 -8.07
CA PHE A 99 -4.69 0.74 -8.52
C PHE A 99 -5.64 1.16 -7.39
N ASN A 100 -5.44 0.67 -6.17
CA ASN A 100 -6.23 1.07 -5.01
C ASN A 100 -6.17 2.57 -4.77
N LEU A 101 -4.96 3.15 -4.76
CA LEU A 101 -4.76 4.59 -4.56
C LEU A 101 -5.44 5.42 -5.66
N LEU A 102 -5.35 5.00 -6.92
CA LEU A 102 -5.93 5.73 -8.04
C LEU A 102 -7.46 5.68 -8.09
N ASN A 103 -8.07 4.67 -7.47
CA ASN A 103 -9.52 4.45 -7.49
C ASN A 103 -10.18 4.63 -6.11
N ASN A 104 -9.42 5.17 -5.13
CA ASN A 104 -9.85 5.35 -3.75
C ASN A 104 -10.34 4.04 -3.06
N TYR A 105 -9.81 2.89 -3.49
CA TYR A 105 -9.94 1.65 -2.73
C TYR A 105 -8.92 1.61 -1.61
N ARG A 106 -9.25 0.88 -0.54
CA ARG A 106 -8.42 0.74 0.65
C ARG A 106 -8.38 -0.70 1.12
N VAL A 107 -7.23 -1.13 1.64
CA VAL A 107 -7.17 -2.38 2.41
C VAL A 107 -8.00 -2.24 3.67
N ASP A 108 -8.83 -3.25 3.92
CA ASP A 108 -9.58 -3.40 5.16
C ASP A 108 -8.65 -3.80 6.32
N LEU A 109 -8.47 -2.90 7.27
CA LEU A 109 -7.61 -3.14 8.44
C LEU A 109 -8.13 -4.27 9.34
N PHE A 110 -9.44 -4.55 9.34
CA PHE A 110 -9.98 -5.72 10.03
C PHE A 110 -9.47 -7.02 9.42
N GLN A 111 -9.40 -7.13 8.09
CA GLN A 111 -8.82 -8.31 7.44
C GLN A 111 -7.33 -8.48 7.77
N VAL A 112 -6.59 -7.38 7.89
CA VAL A 112 -5.18 -7.40 8.30
C VAL A 112 -5.04 -7.94 9.72
N ALA A 113 -5.87 -7.48 10.65
CA ALA A 113 -5.89 -7.98 12.01
C ALA A 113 -6.37 -9.43 12.11
N GLU A 114 -7.44 -9.81 11.40
CA GLU A 114 -7.94 -11.19 11.32
C GLU A 114 -6.87 -12.15 10.82
N LYS A 115 -6.10 -11.77 9.79
CA LYS A 115 -4.99 -12.61 9.30
C LYS A 115 -3.93 -12.85 10.38
N LYS A 116 -3.72 -11.90 11.29
CA LYS A 116 -2.74 -12.01 12.38
C LYS A 116 -3.27 -12.74 13.60
N PHE A 117 -4.50 -12.45 14.03
CA PHE A 117 -5.06 -12.87 15.33
C PHE A 117 -6.23 -13.85 15.20
N ALA A 118 -6.63 -14.19 13.98
CA ALA A 118 -7.87 -14.91 13.69
C ALA A 118 -9.05 -14.22 14.40
N LYS A 119 -9.77 -14.94 15.25
CA LYS A 119 -10.95 -14.42 15.98
C LYS A 119 -10.59 -13.67 17.28
N ASN A 120 -9.31 -13.65 17.68
CA ASN A 120 -8.87 -13.10 18.97
C ASN A 120 -8.20 -11.72 18.79
N ILE A 121 -8.86 -10.83 18.04
CA ILE A 121 -8.34 -9.47 17.79
C ILE A 121 -8.43 -8.66 19.09
N PRO A 122 -7.34 -8.03 19.55
CA PRO A 122 -7.39 -7.14 20.70
C PRO A 122 -8.28 -5.92 20.47
N GLU A 123 -9.02 -5.47 21.48
CA GLU A 123 -9.93 -4.31 21.39
C GLU A 123 -9.25 -2.99 21.00
N ARG A 124 -7.95 -2.85 21.29
CA ARG A 124 -7.17 -1.66 20.93
C ARG A 124 -5.86 -2.10 20.30
N ILE A 125 -5.86 -2.12 18.97
CA ILE A 125 -4.69 -2.49 18.19
C ILE A 125 -4.35 -1.39 17.19
N GLY A 126 -3.08 -0.99 17.19
CA GLY A 126 -2.53 -0.16 16.14
C GLY A 126 -1.84 -1.02 15.09
N ILE A 127 -1.98 -0.65 13.82
CA ILE A 127 -1.26 -1.24 12.70
C ILE A 127 -0.23 -0.21 12.24
N GLY A 128 1.03 -0.44 12.60
CA GLY A 128 2.17 0.33 12.14
C GLY A 128 2.79 -0.27 10.89
N ILE A 129 3.46 0.56 10.10
CA ILE A 129 4.26 0.10 8.95
C ILE A 129 5.66 0.67 9.08
N LYS A 130 6.67 -0.21 9.09
CA LYS A 130 8.09 0.15 9.14
C LYS A 130 8.80 -0.24 7.84
N GLY A 131 10.02 0.25 7.66
CA GLY A 131 10.82 0.01 6.47
C GLY A 131 10.86 1.23 5.55
N GLU A 132 11.24 1.00 4.29
CA GLU A 132 11.45 2.05 3.29
C GLU A 132 11.09 1.52 1.89
N GLY A 133 10.40 2.34 1.09
CA GLY A 133 10.01 2.01 -0.28
C GLY A 133 9.29 0.66 -0.42
N PHE A 134 9.74 -0.17 -1.37
CA PHE A 134 9.16 -1.50 -1.59
C PHE A 134 9.23 -2.44 -0.36
N ASN A 135 10.12 -2.17 0.59
CA ASN A 135 10.42 -3.06 1.72
C ASN A 135 9.60 -2.74 2.99
N GLY A 136 8.39 -2.20 2.84
CA GLY A 136 7.45 -2.00 3.94
C GLY A 136 7.02 -3.31 4.63
N GLU A 137 6.89 -3.27 5.95
CA GLU A 137 6.47 -4.38 6.81
C GLU A 137 5.43 -3.93 7.84
N VAL A 138 4.37 -4.74 7.99
CA VAL A 138 3.30 -4.52 8.97
C VAL A 138 3.76 -4.93 10.37
N VAL A 139 3.49 -4.05 11.35
CA VAL A 139 3.79 -4.20 12.76
C VAL A 139 2.50 -3.99 13.55
N PHE A 140 2.22 -4.87 14.50
CA PHE A 140 1.04 -4.76 15.36
C PHE A 140 1.42 -4.19 16.72
N LEU A 141 0.74 -3.12 17.13
CA LEU A 141 0.97 -2.34 18.34
C LEU A 141 -0.15 -2.61 19.34
N GLN A 142 0.20 -2.99 20.56
CA GLN A 142 -0.76 -3.29 21.63
C GLN A 142 -0.50 -2.41 22.85
N LYS A 143 -1.51 -2.24 23.71
CA LYS A 143 -1.38 -1.49 24.94
C LYS A 143 -0.21 -2.03 25.79
N GLY A 144 0.74 -1.17 26.13
CA GLY A 144 1.95 -1.53 26.90
C GLY A 144 3.15 -1.99 26.06
N SER A 145 3.05 -2.03 24.72
CA SER A 145 4.21 -2.19 23.84
C SER A 145 5.01 -0.90 23.71
N LYS A 146 6.22 -0.99 23.13
CA LYS A 146 6.94 0.19 22.63
C LYS A 146 6.04 1.02 21.73
N SER A 147 6.25 2.34 21.74
CA SER A 147 5.58 3.25 20.82
C SER A 147 5.91 2.93 19.36
N TRP A 148 5.05 3.33 18.42
CA TRP A 148 5.26 3.07 17.00
C TRP A 148 6.56 3.70 16.47
N VAL A 149 6.94 4.87 17.00
CA VAL A 149 8.21 5.55 16.69
C VAL A 149 9.40 4.71 17.15
N GLU A 150 9.35 4.16 18.37
CA GLU A 150 10.41 3.27 18.89
C GLU A 150 10.51 1.94 18.13
N LEU A 151 9.43 1.52 17.46
CA LEU A 151 9.43 0.38 16.55
C LEU A 151 9.90 0.72 15.14
N GLY A 152 10.29 1.97 14.88
CA GLY A 152 10.74 2.46 13.58
C GLY A 152 9.63 2.50 12.52
N CYS A 153 8.37 2.55 12.96
CA CYS A 153 7.24 2.70 12.04
C CYS A 153 7.26 4.12 11.45
N LYS A 154 6.95 4.22 10.15
CA LYS A 154 6.82 5.48 9.40
C LYS A 154 5.40 6.03 9.45
N ILE A 155 4.42 5.15 9.66
CA ILE A 155 3.01 5.47 9.80
C ILE A 155 2.34 4.45 10.74
N MET A 156 1.24 4.85 11.34
CA MET A 156 0.40 4.00 12.19
C MET A 156 -1.07 4.35 11.99
N ARG A 157 -1.91 3.32 11.85
CA ARG A 157 -3.37 3.44 11.82
C ARG A 157 -3.96 2.78 13.06
N LEU A 158 -4.94 3.43 13.68
CA LEU A 158 -5.74 2.83 14.72
C LEU A 158 -6.93 2.12 14.06
N MET A 159 -7.28 0.95 14.59
CA MET A 159 -8.54 0.31 14.27
C MET A 159 -9.57 0.78 15.30
N ASP A 160 -10.51 1.61 14.88
CA ASP A 160 -11.66 2.05 15.66
C ASP A 160 -12.89 1.17 15.38
#